data_AF-A0A836W0D9-F1
#
_entry.id   AF-A0A836W0D9-F1
#
_cell.length_a   1.000
_cell.length_b   1.000
_cell.length_c   1.000
_cell.angle_alpha   90.00
_cell.angle_beta   90.00
_cell.angle_gamma   90.00
#
_symmetry.space_group_name_H-M   'P 1'
#
loop_
_entity.id
_entity.type
_entity.pdbx_description
1 polymer ?
#
loop_
_entity_poly.entity_id
_entity_poly.type
_entity_poly.pdbx_seq_one_letter_code
_entity_poly.pdbx_strand_id
1 'polypeptide(L)'
;EAGGSVTISSADHPTASQADDGLPDTFRLRRNGDNIEVLINDTVAAVVSAAAAPRLVLDGSSDDDTFVIDFSGGDPLPADGIVVNGQSQTHGGGDALQLVGGTAANVVYTFANASDGSIAIDGVTVAYTGLEPIRDELTAVERRFVFGETDDVIILDTGPNADDGMSRLRSESSSETVEFTNPTGTIAIDAAGGSDRVVLQSIDAEPASKISVAGGAGDDTLDGSAVSHAVTLSGGAGNDSLVGGDGDDQLTDPTGNDTLVGGPGDDLLVAGAGADSLVGGDGNDRLDGQGGSVDTLSGGAGDDILDGGSGTDLLAEVGDVDFGLSDSQLTGLGTDTLIGVEQARLVGGPIANRIETSAFSGPVTLEGGAGDDTLLGGAADDSLRGGPGDDLVADGSGNDTLAGDAGNDSLFGSSGRDLLDGGTGNDYVAGQG
;
A
#
# COMPACT_ATOMS: atom_id res chain seq x y z
N GLU A 1 32.62 15.06 -32.21
CA GLU A 1 32.19 13.82 -32.89
C GLU A 1 30.95 13.33 -32.18
N ALA A 2 30.01 12.68 -32.88
CA ALA A 2 28.90 12.00 -32.23
C ALA A 2 29.48 10.84 -31.40
N GLY A 3 29.17 10.77 -30.10
CA GLY A 3 29.69 9.77 -29.16
C GLY A 3 30.90 10.18 -28.32
N GLY A 4 31.03 11.47 -27.95
CA GLY A 4 32.06 11.96 -27.03
C GLY A 4 31.49 12.34 -25.65
N SER A 5 32.32 12.32 -24.61
CA SER A 5 31.99 12.86 -23.28
C SER A 5 32.52 14.29 -23.15
N VAL A 6 31.72 15.20 -22.59
CA VAL A 6 32.15 16.54 -22.19
C VAL A 6 32.10 16.61 -20.67
N THR A 7 33.26 16.79 -20.04
CA THR A 7 33.36 16.96 -18.59
C THR A 7 33.49 18.44 -18.27
N ILE A 8 32.74 18.89 -17.27
CA ILE A 8 32.75 20.26 -16.75
C ILE A 8 32.85 20.15 -15.24
N SER A 9 33.86 20.79 -14.65
CA SER A 9 34.02 20.86 -13.20
C SER A 9 34.04 22.29 -12.70
N SER A 10 34.05 22.48 -11.38
CA SER A 10 34.19 23.81 -10.76
C SER A 10 35.45 24.56 -11.22
N ALA A 11 36.51 23.83 -11.57
CA ALA A 11 37.73 24.39 -12.13
C ALA A 11 37.54 25.07 -13.51
N ASP A 12 36.45 24.79 -14.21
CA ASP A 12 36.10 25.40 -15.50
C ASP A 12 35.40 26.77 -15.35
N HIS A 13 35.20 27.26 -14.10
CA HIS A 13 34.63 28.57 -13.88
C HIS A 13 35.48 29.68 -14.55
N PRO A 14 34.90 30.56 -15.40
CA PRO A 14 35.68 31.56 -16.15
C PRO A 14 36.43 32.60 -15.29
N THR A 15 35.93 32.84 -14.07
CA THR A 15 36.58 33.69 -13.06
C THR A 15 37.49 32.84 -12.17
N ALA A 16 38.81 33.06 -12.26
CA ALA A 16 39.81 32.27 -11.53
C ALA A 16 39.70 32.30 -9.99
N SER A 17 39.00 33.27 -9.40
CA SER A 17 38.78 33.32 -7.95
C SER A 17 37.62 32.45 -7.47
N GLN A 18 36.83 31.90 -8.40
CA GLN A 18 35.69 31.01 -8.15
C GLN A 18 35.92 29.62 -8.75
N ALA A 19 37.10 29.39 -9.32
CA ALA A 19 37.44 28.09 -9.88
C ALA A 19 38.08 27.25 -8.77
N ASP A 20 37.40 26.18 -8.34
CA ASP A 20 37.84 25.26 -7.29
C ASP A 20 38.25 26.02 -6.00
N ASP A 21 37.40 26.96 -5.56
CA ASP A 21 37.66 27.82 -4.40
C ASP A 21 37.26 27.20 -3.06
N GLY A 22 36.64 26.00 -3.10
CA GLY A 22 36.16 25.25 -1.95
C GLY A 22 34.94 25.86 -1.28
N LEU A 23 34.20 26.70 -2.01
CA LEU A 23 32.88 27.21 -1.63
C LEU A 23 31.79 26.51 -2.47
N PRO A 24 30.52 26.55 -2.02
CA PRO A 24 29.41 26.01 -2.80
C PRO A 24 29.34 26.60 -4.21
N ASP A 25 29.31 25.74 -5.22
CA ASP A 25 29.07 26.08 -6.61
C ASP A 25 27.65 25.68 -7.06
N THR A 26 27.05 26.50 -7.91
CA THR A 26 25.81 26.15 -8.61
C THR A 26 26.08 25.86 -10.08
N PHE A 27 25.99 24.59 -10.47
CA PHE A 27 26.01 24.14 -11.86
C PHE A 27 24.60 24.21 -12.43
N ARG A 28 24.34 25.08 -13.41
CA ARG A 28 23.04 25.15 -14.09
C ARG A 28 23.14 24.73 -15.55
N LEU A 29 22.40 23.69 -15.91
CA LEU A 29 22.24 23.21 -17.27
C LEU A 29 20.93 23.73 -17.84
N ARG A 30 20.96 24.39 -19.01
CA ARG A 30 19.74 24.90 -19.65
C ARG A 30 19.79 24.83 -21.16
N ARG A 31 18.61 24.77 -21.78
CA ARG A 31 18.46 24.85 -23.23
C ARG A 31 18.54 26.29 -23.73
N ASN A 32 19.36 26.54 -24.75
CA ASN A 32 19.42 27.80 -25.49
C ASN A 32 19.46 27.55 -27.01
N GLY A 33 18.28 27.52 -27.64
CA GLY A 33 18.16 27.23 -29.07
C GLY A 33 18.61 25.81 -29.41
N ASP A 34 19.61 25.66 -30.27
CA ASP A 34 20.20 24.36 -30.65
C ASP A 34 21.34 23.91 -29.71
N ASN A 35 21.63 24.70 -28.68
CA ASN A 35 22.71 24.46 -27.75
C ASN A 35 22.19 24.18 -26.33
N ILE A 36 23.02 23.50 -25.56
CA ILE A 36 22.91 23.34 -24.12
C ILE A 36 23.99 24.22 -23.51
N GLU A 37 23.60 25.14 -22.62
CA GLU A 37 24.53 25.96 -21.85
C GLU A 37 24.74 25.35 -20.47
N VAL A 38 25.99 25.31 -20.04
CA VAL A 38 26.36 24.93 -18.68
C VAL A 38 26.94 26.15 -18.00
N LEU A 39 26.30 26.59 -16.92
CA LEU A 39 26.70 27.73 -16.13
C LEU A 39 27.25 27.24 -14.80
N ILE A 40 28.26 27.93 -14.28
CA ILE A 40 28.74 27.77 -12.90
C ILE A 40 28.57 29.15 -12.26
N ASN A 41 27.84 29.24 -11.15
CA ASN A 41 27.53 30.50 -10.45
C ASN A 41 27.01 31.59 -11.40
N ASP A 42 26.01 31.23 -12.22
CA ASP A 42 25.37 32.08 -13.24
C ASP A 42 26.29 32.58 -14.37
N THR A 43 27.50 32.05 -14.48
CA THR A 43 28.44 32.37 -15.55
C THR A 43 28.58 31.20 -16.52
N VAL A 44 28.46 31.43 -17.83
CA VAL A 44 28.59 30.37 -18.84
C VAL A 44 30.01 29.81 -18.84
N ALA A 45 30.15 28.55 -18.41
CA ALA A 45 31.41 27.80 -18.41
C ALA A 45 31.58 27.01 -19.72
N ALA A 46 30.48 26.45 -20.26
CA ALA A 46 30.52 25.71 -21.51
C ALA A 46 29.23 25.87 -22.34
N VAL A 47 29.39 25.70 -23.66
CA VAL A 47 28.28 25.63 -24.62
C VAL A 47 28.47 24.38 -25.47
N VAL A 48 27.47 23.52 -25.45
CA VAL A 48 27.49 22.21 -26.10
C VAL A 48 26.38 22.15 -27.14
N SER A 49 26.67 21.63 -28.33
CA SER A 49 25.61 21.44 -29.33
C SER A 49 24.71 20.28 -28.93
N ALA A 50 23.40 20.52 -28.82
CA ALA A 50 22.44 19.46 -28.51
C ALA A 50 22.41 18.37 -29.59
N ALA A 51 22.60 18.76 -30.86
CA ALA A 51 22.63 17.84 -32.00
C ALA A 51 23.85 16.92 -32.01
N ALA A 52 24.92 17.27 -31.28
CA ALA A 52 26.09 16.41 -31.16
C ALA A 52 25.86 15.25 -30.17
N ALA A 53 24.80 15.32 -29.36
CA ALA A 53 24.42 14.33 -28.35
C ALA A 53 25.59 13.80 -27.50
N PRO A 54 26.49 14.65 -26.96
CA PRO A 54 27.56 14.14 -26.12
C PRO A 54 26.99 13.72 -24.75
N ARG A 55 27.62 12.71 -24.13
CA ARG A 55 27.43 12.49 -22.70
C ARG A 55 27.99 13.68 -21.94
N LEU A 56 27.20 14.29 -21.08
CA LEU A 56 27.67 15.38 -20.23
C LEU A 56 28.06 14.84 -18.86
N VAL A 57 29.19 15.29 -18.31
CA VAL A 57 29.64 14.94 -16.96
C VAL A 57 29.84 16.25 -16.20
N LEU A 58 29.12 16.41 -15.09
CA LEU A 58 29.22 17.54 -14.17
C LEU A 58 29.92 17.05 -12.90
N ASP A 59 31.09 17.61 -12.60
CA ASP A 59 31.91 17.24 -11.44
C ASP A 59 31.93 18.40 -10.43
N GLY A 60 31.29 18.20 -9.27
CA GLY A 60 31.39 19.11 -8.14
C GLY A 60 32.78 19.10 -7.50
N SER A 61 33.06 20.06 -6.62
CA SER A 61 34.32 20.18 -5.87
C SER A 61 34.20 20.02 -4.36
N SER A 62 33.07 20.37 -3.76
CA SER A 62 32.82 20.31 -2.32
C SER A 62 31.54 19.52 -2.03
N ASP A 63 31.28 19.21 -0.76
CA ASP A 63 30.08 18.49 -0.31
C ASP A 63 28.91 19.44 -0.01
N ASP A 64 28.76 20.50 -0.80
CA ASP A 64 27.73 21.53 -0.69
C ASP A 64 27.30 22.15 -2.05
N ASP A 65 27.62 21.48 -3.17
CA ASP A 65 27.33 21.96 -4.52
C ASP A 65 25.85 21.76 -4.90
N THR A 66 25.34 22.61 -5.80
CA THR A 66 23.97 22.48 -6.33
C THR A 66 23.98 22.29 -7.84
N PHE A 67 23.37 21.22 -8.30
CA PHE A 67 23.17 20.93 -9.72
C PHE A 67 21.73 21.25 -10.10
N VAL A 68 21.53 22.11 -11.10
CA VAL A 68 20.21 22.54 -11.58
C VAL A 68 20.06 22.16 -13.04
N ILE A 69 19.08 21.32 -13.38
CA ILE A 69 18.69 21.01 -14.75
C ILE A 69 17.39 21.78 -15.06
N ASP A 70 17.51 22.80 -15.90
CA ASP A 70 16.47 23.77 -16.20
C ASP A 70 15.82 23.50 -17.57
N PHE A 71 14.58 23.00 -17.54
CA PHE A 71 13.77 22.70 -18.73
C PHE A 71 12.84 23.86 -19.12
N SER A 72 12.92 25.03 -18.47
CA SER A 72 12.08 26.20 -18.81
C SER A 72 12.29 26.70 -20.25
N GLY A 73 13.49 26.49 -20.78
CA GLY A 73 13.87 26.80 -22.17
C GLY A 73 13.63 25.65 -23.17
N GLY A 74 13.02 24.54 -22.74
CA GLY A 74 12.95 23.27 -23.46
C GLY A 74 13.96 22.25 -22.94
N ASP A 75 13.91 21.03 -23.48
CA ASP A 75 14.72 19.88 -23.01
C ASP A 75 16.24 20.14 -23.11
N PRO A 76 16.94 20.26 -21.96
CA PRO A 76 18.38 20.46 -21.90
C PRO A 76 19.17 19.14 -21.90
N LEU A 77 18.50 17.99 -21.92
CA LEU A 77 19.15 16.69 -21.83
C LEU A 77 19.75 16.27 -23.19
N PRO A 78 21.06 15.95 -23.24
CA PRO A 78 21.64 15.33 -24.42
C PRO A 78 21.21 13.86 -24.52
N ALA A 79 21.11 13.33 -25.74
CA ALA A 79 20.59 11.97 -25.95
C ALA A 79 21.44 10.84 -25.32
N ASP A 80 22.76 11.06 -25.11
CA ASP A 80 23.65 10.11 -24.41
C ASP A 80 23.60 10.27 -22.88
N GLY A 81 22.75 11.16 -22.36
CA GLY A 81 22.51 11.36 -20.94
C GLY A 81 23.53 12.26 -20.21
N ILE A 82 23.30 12.41 -18.91
CA ILE A 82 24.11 13.23 -18.00
C ILE A 82 24.66 12.35 -16.88
N VAL A 83 25.85 12.67 -16.40
CA VAL A 83 26.40 12.19 -15.13
C VAL A 83 26.61 13.39 -14.22
N VAL A 84 26.11 13.31 -13.00
CA VAL A 84 26.32 14.29 -11.95
C VAL A 84 27.11 13.63 -10.83
N ASN A 85 28.34 14.09 -10.61
CA ASN A 85 29.21 13.54 -9.58
C ASN A 85 29.30 14.52 -8.41
N GLY A 86 28.49 14.29 -7.38
CA GLY A 86 28.50 15.06 -6.13
C GLY A 86 29.50 14.58 -5.08
N GLN A 87 30.49 13.78 -5.50
CA GLN A 87 31.56 13.25 -4.64
C GLN A 87 31.04 12.46 -3.41
N SER A 88 31.82 12.38 -2.33
CA SER A 88 31.47 11.60 -1.12
C SER A 88 30.79 12.50 -0.10
N GLN A 89 29.57 12.15 0.30
CA GLN A 89 28.81 12.73 1.40
C GLN A 89 29.55 12.52 2.73
N THR A 90 30.39 13.48 3.16
CA THR A 90 31.12 13.38 4.45
C THR A 90 30.61 14.30 5.54
N HIS A 91 29.79 15.32 5.22
CA HIS A 91 29.20 16.23 6.20
C HIS A 91 27.75 16.59 5.84
N GLY A 92 26.93 16.87 6.87
CA GLY A 92 25.52 17.23 6.68
C GLY A 92 25.37 18.54 5.91
N GLY A 93 24.62 18.50 4.81
CA GLY A 93 24.48 19.60 3.85
C GLY A 93 25.00 19.26 2.44
N GLY A 94 24.92 17.98 2.06
CA GLY A 94 25.49 17.42 0.84
C GLY A 94 24.98 18.04 -0.47
N ASP A 95 25.61 17.60 -1.56
CA ASP A 95 25.30 18.08 -2.90
C ASP A 95 23.84 17.81 -3.27
N ALA A 96 23.18 18.79 -3.88
CA ALA A 96 21.76 18.72 -4.23
C ALA A 96 21.53 18.69 -5.73
N LEU A 97 20.48 17.99 -6.17
CA LEU A 97 19.99 18.04 -7.55
C LEU A 97 18.62 18.71 -7.61
N GLN A 98 18.45 19.65 -8.53
CA GLN A 98 17.20 20.35 -8.79
C GLN A 98 16.79 20.18 -10.24
N LEU A 99 15.61 19.63 -10.49
CA LEU A 99 14.95 19.64 -11.80
C LEU A 99 13.91 20.76 -11.79
N VAL A 100 14.04 21.74 -12.69
CA VAL A 100 13.20 22.94 -12.64
C VAL A 100 12.59 23.31 -13.98
N GLY A 101 11.33 23.75 -13.93
CA GLY A 101 10.56 24.21 -15.09
C GLY A 101 10.23 23.10 -16.10
N GLY A 102 9.24 23.29 -16.97
CA GLY A 102 8.93 22.35 -18.04
C GLY A 102 8.04 21.15 -17.63
N THR A 103 7.91 20.22 -18.56
CA THR A 103 6.99 19.06 -18.46
C THR A 103 7.71 17.79 -18.87
N ALA A 104 7.38 16.66 -18.23
CA ALA A 104 7.83 15.33 -18.65
C ALA A 104 6.61 14.40 -18.74
N ALA A 105 6.63 13.42 -19.63
CA ALA A 105 5.64 12.36 -19.57
C ALA A 105 5.97 11.38 -18.43
N ASN A 106 7.23 10.97 -18.31
CA ASN A 106 7.67 10.00 -17.31
C ASN A 106 8.93 10.49 -16.62
N VAL A 107 8.94 10.43 -15.29
CA VAL A 107 10.14 10.60 -14.46
C VAL A 107 10.30 9.34 -13.62
N VAL A 108 11.41 8.64 -13.80
CA VAL A 108 11.69 7.38 -13.09
C VAL A 108 12.96 7.53 -12.28
N TYR A 109 12.86 7.42 -10.96
CA TYR A 109 13.96 7.34 -10.02
C TYR A 109 14.34 5.89 -9.80
N THR A 110 15.64 5.60 -9.82
CA THR A 110 16.18 4.30 -9.45
C THR A 110 17.32 4.51 -8.48
N PHE A 111 17.15 4.00 -7.27
CA PHE A 111 18.10 4.18 -6.18
C PHE A 111 19.06 2.99 -6.13
N ALA A 112 20.37 3.27 -6.16
CA ALA A 112 21.39 2.24 -6.00
C ALA A 112 21.86 2.14 -4.54
N ASN A 113 21.84 3.27 -3.82
CA ASN A 113 22.08 3.40 -2.38
C ASN A 113 21.62 4.80 -1.92
N ALA A 114 21.99 5.16 -0.69
CA ALA A 114 21.72 6.41 -0.01
C ALA A 114 21.90 7.72 -0.79
N SER A 115 22.80 7.74 -1.76
CA SER A 115 23.22 8.97 -2.43
C SER A 115 23.47 8.79 -3.91
N ASP A 116 23.28 7.58 -4.42
CA ASP A 116 23.66 7.19 -5.77
C ASP A 116 22.46 6.56 -6.46
N GLY A 117 22.29 6.88 -7.74
CA GLY A 117 21.17 6.37 -8.50
C GLY A 117 21.10 6.95 -9.90
N SER A 118 19.91 6.93 -10.46
CA SER A 118 19.63 7.58 -11.72
C SER A 118 18.20 8.07 -11.81
N ILE A 119 18.00 9.13 -12.59
CA ILE A 119 16.69 9.65 -12.97
C ILE A 119 16.56 9.50 -14.48
N ALA A 120 15.55 8.77 -14.95
CA ALA A 120 15.19 8.73 -16.36
C ALA A 120 14.03 9.70 -16.62
N ILE A 121 14.26 10.73 -17.44
CA ILE A 121 13.27 11.74 -17.80
C ILE A 121 12.94 11.53 -19.28
N ASP A 122 11.72 11.09 -19.57
CA ASP A 122 11.28 10.67 -20.92
C ASP A 122 12.25 9.72 -21.64
N GLY A 123 12.91 8.87 -20.86
CA GLY A 123 13.86 7.85 -21.33
C GLY A 123 15.33 8.30 -21.43
N VAL A 124 15.64 9.58 -21.15
CA VAL A 124 17.02 10.07 -21.08
C VAL A 124 17.52 10.04 -19.64
N THR A 125 18.66 9.41 -19.41
CA THR A 125 19.20 9.16 -18.07
C THR A 125 20.07 10.29 -17.55
N VAL A 126 19.82 10.70 -16.31
CA VAL A 126 20.70 11.48 -15.44
C VAL A 126 21.21 10.52 -14.37
N ALA A 127 22.43 10.02 -14.52
CA ALA A 127 23.08 9.21 -13.49
C ALA A 127 23.71 10.12 -12.44
N TYR A 128 23.63 9.76 -11.17
CA TYR A 128 24.20 10.56 -10.10
C TYR A 128 24.88 9.73 -9.02
N THR A 129 25.85 10.35 -8.34
CA THR A 129 26.50 9.83 -7.14
C THR A 129 26.65 10.94 -6.12
N GLY A 130 26.52 10.61 -4.84
CA GLY A 130 26.73 11.56 -3.76
C GLY A 130 25.71 12.70 -3.67
N LEU A 131 24.46 12.53 -4.13
CA LEU A 131 23.45 13.60 -4.09
C LEU A 131 22.38 13.33 -3.03
N GLU A 132 22.07 14.34 -2.21
CA GLU A 132 20.99 14.37 -1.22
C GLU A 132 20.79 15.83 -0.73
N PRO A 133 19.60 16.45 -0.86
CA PRO A 133 18.36 15.93 -1.42
C PRO A 133 18.21 16.14 -2.92
N ILE A 134 17.27 15.41 -3.53
CA ILE A 134 16.78 15.68 -4.89
C ILE A 134 15.46 16.45 -4.82
N ARG A 135 15.35 17.51 -5.60
CA ARG A 135 14.14 18.34 -5.71
C ARG A 135 13.66 18.42 -7.15
N ASP A 136 12.45 17.94 -7.42
CA ASP A 136 11.85 17.82 -8.75
C ASP A 136 10.57 18.64 -8.90
N GLU A 137 10.70 19.77 -9.60
CA GLU A 137 9.59 20.68 -9.92
C GLU A 137 8.99 20.46 -11.32
N LEU A 138 9.36 19.39 -12.03
CA LEU A 138 8.82 19.14 -13.37
C LEU A 138 7.31 18.89 -13.31
N THR A 139 6.52 19.36 -14.27
CA THR A 139 5.13 18.87 -14.37
C THR A 139 5.13 17.51 -15.07
N ALA A 140 5.00 16.42 -14.30
CA ALA A 140 5.02 15.05 -14.84
C ALA A 140 3.61 14.46 -15.03
N VAL A 141 3.47 13.51 -15.96
CA VAL A 141 2.28 12.63 -16.02
C VAL A 141 2.46 11.43 -15.10
N GLU A 142 3.61 10.78 -15.13
CA GLU A 142 3.92 9.63 -14.28
C GLU A 142 5.22 9.87 -13.52
N ARG A 143 5.23 9.53 -12.22
CA ARG A 143 6.44 9.48 -11.40
C ARG A 143 6.59 8.09 -10.81
N ARG A 144 7.74 7.47 -11.03
CA ARG A 144 8.05 6.13 -10.49
C ARG A 144 9.32 6.17 -9.65
N PHE A 145 9.29 5.49 -8.52
CA PHE A 145 10.41 5.30 -7.60
C PHE A 145 10.72 3.81 -7.53
N VAL A 146 11.95 3.43 -7.85
CA VAL A 146 12.38 2.03 -7.93
C VAL A 146 13.52 1.79 -6.94
N PHE A 147 13.32 0.85 -6.04
CA PHE A 147 14.25 0.43 -5.01
C PHE A 147 14.98 -0.87 -5.38
N GLY A 148 15.84 -1.32 -4.48
CA GLY A 148 16.73 -2.46 -4.69
C GLY A 148 16.14 -3.79 -4.21
N GLU A 149 17.00 -4.75 -3.90
CA GLU A 149 16.61 -6.09 -3.44
C GLU A 149 16.84 -6.23 -1.91
N THR A 150 16.74 -5.13 -1.17
CA THR A 150 17.08 -5.03 0.25
C THR A 150 15.92 -4.48 1.03
N ASP A 151 15.75 -4.94 2.27
CA ASP A 151 14.75 -4.43 3.20
C ASP A 151 14.80 -2.89 3.34
N ASP A 152 13.80 -2.24 2.76
CA ASP A 152 13.65 -0.80 2.67
C ASP A 152 12.46 -0.31 3.51
N VAL A 153 12.64 0.83 4.20
CA VAL A 153 11.56 1.53 4.88
C VAL A 153 11.27 2.81 4.12
N ILE A 154 10.19 2.83 3.34
CA ILE A 154 9.82 3.89 2.42
C ILE A 154 8.61 4.65 2.97
N ILE A 155 8.69 5.98 2.98
CA ILE A 155 7.61 6.82 3.50
C ILE A 155 7.30 7.92 2.49
N LEU A 156 6.03 8.02 2.11
CA LEU A 156 5.46 9.11 1.32
C LEU A 156 4.70 10.06 2.25
N ASP A 157 5.11 11.33 2.29
CA ASP A 157 4.44 12.39 3.05
C ASP A 157 4.42 13.74 2.31
N THR A 158 3.84 14.76 2.94
CA THR A 158 3.79 16.16 2.45
C THR A 158 5.07 16.95 2.73
N GLY A 159 6.14 16.31 3.22
CA GLY A 159 7.34 17.02 3.64
C GLY A 159 7.13 17.94 4.84
N PRO A 160 7.97 19.00 4.99
CA PRO A 160 7.90 19.90 6.13
C PRO A 160 6.75 20.91 6.07
N ASN A 161 6.17 21.15 4.88
CA ASN A 161 5.07 22.09 4.69
C ASN A 161 3.94 21.40 3.91
N ALA A 162 2.82 21.15 4.59
CA ALA A 162 1.61 20.71 3.89
C ALA A 162 1.09 21.80 2.93
N ASP A 163 0.50 21.37 1.81
CA ASP A 163 -0.18 22.20 0.80
C ASP A 163 0.75 23.18 0.04
N ASP A 164 2.04 22.86 -0.10
CA ASP A 164 2.98 23.65 -0.91
C ASP A 164 3.12 23.16 -2.35
N GLY A 165 2.34 22.13 -2.73
CA GLY A 165 2.32 21.52 -4.06
C GLY A 165 3.44 20.49 -4.27
N MET A 166 4.18 20.15 -3.21
CA MET A 166 5.22 19.12 -3.22
C MET A 166 4.85 17.99 -2.25
N SER A 167 5.08 16.77 -2.70
CA SER A 167 5.18 15.61 -1.83
C SER A 167 6.65 15.24 -1.64
N ARG A 168 6.91 14.41 -0.64
CA ARG A 168 8.24 13.91 -0.34
C ARG A 168 8.21 12.40 -0.18
N LEU A 169 9.11 11.73 -0.89
CA LEU A 169 9.43 10.35 -0.64
C LEU A 169 10.76 10.30 0.10
N ARG A 170 10.83 9.48 1.15
CA ARG A 170 12.08 9.16 1.85
C ARG A 170 12.23 7.65 2.01
N SER A 171 13.46 7.16 1.96
CA SER A 171 13.79 5.81 2.45
C SER A 171 14.64 5.95 3.70
N GLU A 172 14.19 5.42 4.85
CA GLU A 172 14.95 5.46 6.11
C GLU A 172 16.15 4.52 6.08
N SER A 173 16.06 3.42 5.31
CA SER A 173 17.15 2.45 5.12
C SER A 173 18.32 3.04 4.34
N SER A 174 18.02 3.80 3.28
CA SER A 174 19.03 4.45 2.45
C SER A 174 19.33 5.89 2.91
N SER A 175 18.46 6.55 3.66
CA SER A 175 18.53 8.01 3.93
C SER A 175 18.34 8.91 2.69
N GLU A 176 17.84 8.36 1.58
CA GLU A 176 17.51 9.12 0.38
C GLU A 176 16.21 9.91 0.57
N THR A 177 16.18 11.15 0.08
CA THR A 177 15.00 12.02 0.05
C THR A 177 14.79 12.65 -1.32
N VAL A 178 13.60 12.46 -1.87
CA VAL A 178 13.13 13.17 -3.07
C VAL A 178 11.91 14.02 -2.73
N GLU A 179 12.03 15.33 -2.87
CA GLU A 179 10.89 16.26 -2.90
C GLU A 179 10.43 16.44 -4.34
N PHE A 180 9.15 16.21 -4.64
CA PHE A 180 8.64 16.26 -6.00
C PHE A 180 7.24 16.87 -6.05
N THR A 181 6.94 17.58 -7.15
CA THR A 181 5.56 17.98 -7.44
C THR A 181 4.71 16.75 -7.74
N ASN A 182 3.45 16.72 -7.33
CA ASN A 182 2.60 15.58 -7.67
C ASN A 182 2.43 15.44 -9.20
N PRO A 183 2.47 14.21 -9.74
CA PRO A 183 2.18 13.97 -11.15
C PRO A 183 0.68 14.08 -11.44
N THR A 184 0.32 14.37 -12.68
CA THR A 184 -1.09 14.42 -13.11
C THR A 184 -1.74 13.03 -13.32
N GLY A 185 -0.92 11.98 -13.36
CA GLY A 185 -1.30 10.57 -13.45
C GLY A 185 -0.96 9.83 -12.16
N THR A 186 0.07 8.99 -12.17
CA THR A 186 0.39 8.08 -11.05
C THR A 186 1.71 8.42 -10.36
N ILE A 187 1.71 8.28 -9.04
CA ILE A 187 2.90 8.06 -8.21
C ILE A 187 3.03 6.54 -8.03
N ALA A 188 4.09 5.94 -8.57
CA ALA A 188 4.37 4.52 -8.46
C ALA A 188 5.60 4.28 -7.58
N ILE A 189 5.48 3.39 -6.60
CA ILE A 189 6.59 2.91 -5.76
C ILE A 189 6.77 1.42 -6.06
N ASP A 190 8.00 1.03 -6.37
CA ASP A 190 8.41 -0.35 -6.63
C ASP A 190 9.54 -0.69 -5.66
N ALA A 191 9.19 -1.41 -4.59
CA ALA A 191 10.13 -1.81 -3.54
C ALA A 191 11.03 -2.99 -4.00
N ALA A 192 10.58 -3.71 -5.03
CA ALA A 192 11.27 -4.78 -5.76
C ALA A 192 11.53 -6.06 -4.97
N GLY A 193 12.48 -6.11 -4.05
CA GLY A 193 12.73 -7.33 -3.27
C GLY A 193 13.32 -6.99 -1.91
N GLY A 194 13.15 -7.90 -0.95
CA GLY A 194 13.36 -7.59 0.46
C GLY A 194 12.06 -7.72 1.22
N SER A 195 12.13 -7.61 2.54
CA SER A 195 10.93 -7.45 3.37
C SER A 195 10.75 -5.98 3.67
N ASP A 196 10.00 -5.32 2.80
CA ASP A 196 9.91 -3.88 2.71
C ASP A 196 8.73 -3.34 3.52
N ARG A 197 8.86 -2.09 3.95
CA ARG A 197 7.79 -1.36 4.60
C ARG A 197 7.54 -0.06 3.87
N VAL A 198 6.39 0.05 3.21
CA VAL A 198 5.94 1.27 2.54
C VAL A 198 4.79 1.88 3.33
N VAL A 199 4.92 3.14 3.77
CA VAL A 199 3.86 3.86 4.50
C VAL A 199 3.47 5.12 3.74
N LEU A 200 2.19 5.22 3.39
CA LEU A 200 1.58 6.39 2.78
C LEU A 200 0.95 7.24 3.88
N GLN A 201 1.66 8.27 4.36
CA GLN A 201 1.20 9.09 5.49
C GLN A 201 0.28 10.23 5.05
N SER A 202 0.61 10.85 3.94
CA SER A 202 -0.17 11.92 3.30
C SER A 202 0.43 12.17 1.92
N ILE A 203 -0.38 12.75 1.04
CA ILE A 203 0.12 13.36 -0.19
C ILE A 203 -0.39 14.80 -0.23
N ASP A 204 0.37 15.68 -0.88
CA ASP A 204 -0.19 16.98 -1.21
C ASP A 204 -1.45 16.77 -2.08
N ALA A 205 -2.46 17.60 -1.92
CA ALA A 205 -3.77 17.33 -2.52
C ALA A 205 -3.80 17.59 -4.04
N GLU A 206 -2.86 18.37 -4.59
CA GLU A 206 -2.90 18.79 -5.99
C GLU A 206 -1.54 18.74 -6.72
N PRO A 207 -1.49 18.23 -7.98
CA PRO A 207 -2.60 17.56 -8.67
C PRO A 207 -3.01 16.24 -8.01
N ALA A 208 -4.29 15.87 -8.17
CA ALA A 208 -4.79 14.56 -7.78
C ALA A 208 -4.03 13.46 -8.53
N SER A 209 -3.26 12.66 -7.80
CA SER A 209 -2.51 11.52 -8.34
C SER A 209 -3.12 10.21 -7.88
N LYS A 210 -3.06 9.20 -8.73
CA LYS A 210 -3.21 7.81 -8.27
C LYS A 210 -1.92 7.39 -7.57
N ILE A 211 -2.04 6.57 -6.53
CA ILE A 211 -0.87 5.97 -5.88
C ILE A 211 -0.89 4.46 -6.18
N SER A 212 0.24 3.94 -6.63
CA SER A 212 0.45 2.50 -6.78
C SER A 212 1.73 2.08 -6.06
N VAL A 213 1.66 1.00 -5.31
CA VAL A 213 2.78 0.44 -4.57
C VAL A 213 2.90 -1.05 -4.90
N ALA A 214 4.10 -1.49 -5.23
CA ALA A 214 4.46 -2.90 -5.38
C ALA A 214 5.56 -3.23 -4.36
N GLY A 215 5.32 -4.22 -3.50
CA GLY A 215 6.31 -4.76 -2.56
C GLY A 215 7.35 -5.61 -3.28
N GLY A 216 6.88 -6.57 -4.08
CA GLY A 216 7.70 -7.40 -4.92
C GLY A 216 7.97 -8.77 -4.29
N ALA A 217 9.18 -9.05 -3.84
CA ALA A 217 9.53 -10.36 -3.28
C ALA A 217 10.06 -10.27 -1.85
N GLY A 218 9.46 -11.01 -0.93
CA GLY A 218 9.73 -11.02 0.50
C GLY A 218 8.45 -10.68 1.26
N ASP A 219 8.49 -10.77 2.60
CA ASP A 219 7.32 -10.44 3.42
C ASP A 219 7.21 -8.91 3.59
N ASP A 220 6.29 -8.28 2.86
CA ASP A 220 6.13 -6.83 2.74
C ASP A 220 4.99 -6.27 3.61
N THR A 221 5.12 -5.01 4.01
CA THR A 221 4.06 -4.24 4.69
C THR A 221 3.77 -2.95 3.92
N LEU A 222 2.60 -2.88 3.31
CA LEU A 222 2.13 -1.74 2.52
C LEU A 222 0.94 -1.09 3.25
N ASP A 223 1.14 0.13 3.76
CA ASP A 223 0.18 0.82 4.63
C ASP A 223 -0.33 2.12 3.99
N GLY A 224 -1.55 2.06 3.45
CA GLY A 224 -2.32 3.16 2.89
C GLY A 224 -3.32 3.80 3.86
N SER A 225 -3.37 3.36 5.13
CA SER A 225 -4.47 3.70 6.06
C SER A 225 -4.64 5.19 6.38
N ALA A 226 -3.65 6.02 6.06
CA ALA A 226 -3.70 7.46 6.29
C ALA A 226 -4.05 8.28 5.05
N VAL A 227 -4.24 7.65 3.88
CA VAL A 227 -4.63 8.36 2.65
C VAL A 227 -6.13 8.26 2.40
N SER A 228 -6.71 9.38 1.99
CA SER A 228 -8.13 9.48 1.62
C SER A 228 -8.39 9.23 0.12
N HIS A 229 -7.39 8.76 -0.60
CA HIS A 229 -7.45 8.56 -2.06
C HIS A 229 -7.32 7.07 -2.35
N ALA A 230 -7.99 6.64 -3.42
CA ALA A 230 -7.84 5.28 -3.93
C ALA A 230 -6.37 4.93 -4.21
N VAL A 231 -5.92 3.80 -3.67
CA VAL A 231 -4.61 3.21 -3.85
C VAL A 231 -4.68 1.89 -4.60
N THR A 232 -3.57 1.51 -5.22
CA THR A 232 -3.37 0.17 -5.77
C THR A 232 -2.14 -0.45 -5.13
N LEU A 233 -2.34 -1.46 -4.28
CA LEU A 233 -1.29 -2.13 -3.53
C LEU A 233 -1.11 -3.56 -4.03
N SER A 234 0.14 -3.99 -4.19
CA SER A 234 0.46 -5.38 -4.50
C SER A 234 1.65 -5.84 -3.65
N GLY A 235 1.47 -6.87 -2.82
CA GLY A 235 2.53 -7.41 -1.96
C GLY A 235 3.49 -8.22 -2.80
N GLY A 236 3.02 -9.31 -3.39
CA GLY A 236 3.75 -10.01 -4.45
C GLY A 236 4.10 -11.44 -4.06
N ALA A 237 5.33 -11.71 -3.64
CA ALA A 237 5.71 -13.05 -3.22
C ALA A 237 6.22 -13.00 -1.79
N GLY A 238 5.42 -13.46 -0.84
CA GLY A 238 5.77 -13.23 0.56
C GLY A 238 4.74 -13.82 1.50
N ASN A 239 4.70 -13.31 2.72
CA ASN A 239 3.49 -13.25 3.52
C ASN A 239 3.30 -11.77 3.82
N ASP A 240 2.39 -11.14 3.10
CA ASP A 240 2.32 -9.70 2.96
C ASP A 240 1.18 -9.11 3.79
N SER A 241 1.35 -7.87 4.22
CA SER A 241 0.32 -7.09 4.92
C SER A 241 0.00 -5.84 4.12
N LEU A 242 -1.19 -5.81 3.54
CA LEU A 242 -1.70 -4.71 2.73
C LEU A 242 -2.88 -4.05 3.43
N VAL A 243 -2.81 -2.73 3.60
CA VAL A 243 -3.90 -1.94 4.19
C VAL A 243 -4.20 -0.78 3.24
N GLY A 244 -5.44 -0.69 2.76
CA GLY A 244 -5.96 0.44 1.99
C GLY A 244 -6.17 1.69 2.85
N GLY A 245 -6.82 2.70 2.29
CA GLY A 245 -7.19 3.98 2.87
C GLY A 245 -8.71 4.17 2.92
N ASP A 246 -9.19 5.42 2.78
CA ASP A 246 -10.63 5.75 2.80
C ASP A 246 -11.30 5.74 1.41
N GLY A 247 -10.60 5.33 0.35
CA GLY A 247 -11.09 5.37 -1.02
C GLY A 247 -11.28 3.98 -1.61
N ASP A 248 -11.93 3.89 -2.77
CA ASP A 248 -12.15 2.60 -3.47
C ASP A 248 -10.80 1.98 -3.93
N ASP A 249 -10.27 1.07 -3.13
CA ASP A 249 -8.92 0.54 -3.24
C ASP A 249 -8.84 -0.78 -3.99
N GLN A 250 -7.63 -1.08 -4.47
CA GLN A 250 -7.31 -2.36 -5.10
C GLN A 250 -6.09 -2.97 -4.42
N LEU A 251 -6.30 -4.07 -3.71
CA LEU A 251 -5.26 -4.84 -3.03
C LEU A 251 -5.13 -6.21 -3.71
N THR A 252 -3.93 -6.57 -4.14
CA THR A 252 -3.69 -7.85 -4.82
C THR A 252 -2.42 -8.51 -4.34
N ASP A 253 -2.57 -9.71 -3.81
CA ASP A 253 -1.49 -10.64 -3.55
C ASP A 253 -1.68 -11.95 -4.34
N PRO A 254 -0.65 -12.46 -5.03
CA PRO A 254 -0.77 -13.72 -5.74
C PRO A 254 -0.30 -14.95 -4.96
N THR A 255 0.57 -14.81 -3.94
CA THR A 255 1.13 -15.95 -3.21
C THR A 255 1.60 -15.56 -1.82
N GLY A 256 1.22 -16.36 -0.82
CA GLY A 256 1.59 -16.07 0.56
C GLY A 256 0.49 -16.47 1.51
N ASN A 257 0.71 -16.28 2.81
CA ASN A 257 -0.42 -16.24 3.75
C ASN A 257 -0.59 -14.77 4.14
N ASP A 258 -1.47 -14.09 3.44
CA ASP A 258 -1.47 -12.65 3.35
C ASP A 258 -2.60 -12.05 4.18
N THR A 259 -2.43 -10.79 4.57
CA THR A 259 -3.47 -10.01 5.24
C THR A 259 -3.78 -8.79 4.40
N LEU A 260 -5.00 -8.74 3.87
CA LEU A 260 -5.50 -7.63 3.06
C LEU A 260 -6.66 -6.96 3.81
N VAL A 261 -6.57 -5.64 4.00
CA VAL A 261 -7.60 -4.82 4.65
C VAL A 261 -7.94 -3.65 3.74
N GLY A 262 -9.18 -3.57 3.26
CA GLY A 262 -9.65 -2.49 2.39
C GLY A 262 -9.75 -1.16 3.14
N GLY A 263 -10.65 -1.10 4.11
CA GLY A 263 -10.94 0.12 4.86
C GLY A 263 -12.33 0.64 4.49
N PRO A 264 -12.57 1.95 4.59
CA PRO A 264 -13.74 2.56 3.98
C PRO A 264 -13.59 2.69 2.46
N GLY A 265 -14.65 2.44 1.70
CA GLY A 265 -14.62 2.51 0.23
C GLY A 265 -15.27 1.27 -0.37
N ASP A 266 -15.59 1.29 -1.66
CA ASP A 266 -15.97 0.05 -2.36
C ASP A 266 -14.67 -0.64 -2.85
N ASP A 267 -14.13 -1.57 -2.07
CA ASP A 267 -12.78 -2.12 -2.26
C ASP A 267 -12.75 -3.44 -3.06
N LEU A 268 -11.60 -3.71 -3.68
CA LEU A 268 -11.28 -5.00 -4.31
C LEU A 268 -10.04 -5.63 -3.66
N LEU A 269 -10.25 -6.78 -3.01
CA LEU A 269 -9.20 -7.58 -2.37
C LEU A 269 -9.07 -8.94 -3.06
N VAL A 270 -7.85 -9.30 -3.45
CA VAL A 270 -7.52 -10.57 -4.12
C VAL A 270 -6.26 -11.16 -3.49
N ALA A 271 -6.31 -12.31 -2.81
CA ALA A 271 -5.18 -12.84 -2.03
C ALA A 271 -4.43 -14.04 -2.64
N GLY A 272 -5.01 -14.70 -3.65
CA GLY A 272 -4.25 -15.59 -4.52
C GLY A 272 -4.03 -16.99 -3.93
N ALA A 273 -2.87 -17.28 -3.35
CA ALA A 273 -2.53 -18.63 -2.95
C ALA A 273 -1.79 -18.70 -1.61
N GLY A 274 -2.50 -19.19 -0.61
CA GLY A 274 -2.06 -19.63 0.70
C GLY A 274 -3.25 -19.44 1.63
N ALA A 275 -3.05 -19.36 2.93
CA ALA A 275 -4.17 -19.18 3.87
C ALA A 275 -4.29 -17.70 4.23
N ASP A 276 -5.25 -17.03 3.61
CA ASP A 276 -5.30 -15.57 3.57
C ASP A 276 -6.38 -15.00 4.51
N SER A 277 -6.19 -13.75 4.92
CA SER A 277 -7.15 -12.98 5.72
C SER A 277 -7.56 -11.72 4.97
N LEU A 278 -8.81 -11.67 4.53
CA LEU A 278 -9.37 -10.55 3.79
C LEU A 278 -10.44 -9.85 4.64
N VAL A 279 -10.31 -8.53 4.79
CA VAL A 279 -11.27 -7.67 5.48
C VAL A 279 -11.65 -6.52 4.55
N GLY A 280 -12.91 -6.45 4.12
CA GLY A 280 -13.43 -5.36 3.29
C GLY A 280 -13.46 -4.05 4.07
N GLY A 281 -14.45 -3.91 4.95
CA GLY A 281 -14.57 -2.76 5.85
C GLY A 281 -15.93 -2.10 5.71
N ASP A 282 -15.95 -0.80 5.45
CA ASP A 282 -17.19 -0.05 5.22
C ASP A 282 -17.34 0.20 3.71
N GLY A 283 -18.40 -0.28 3.08
CA GLY A 283 -18.61 -0.13 1.64
C GLY A 283 -19.09 -1.43 1.02
N ASN A 284 -19.24 -1.46 -0.31
CA ASN A 284 -19.63 -2.69 -1.01
C ASN A 284 -18.39 -3.32 -1.61
N ASP A 285 -17.81 -4.25 -0.87
CA ASP A 285 -16.50 -4.80 -1.15
C ASP A 285 -16.59 -6.07 -2.00
N ARG A 286 -15.49 -6.35 -2.69
CA ARG A 286 -15.28 -7.63 -3.37
C ARG A 286 -14.03 -8.29 -2.82
N LEU A 287 -14.22 -9.41 -2.13
CA LEU A 287 -13.15 -10.25 -1.60
C LEU A 287 -13.05 -11.55 -2.40
N ASP A 288 -11.85 -11.89 -2.84
CA ASP A 288 -11.53 -13.11 -3.61
C ASP A 288 -10.31 -13.81 -3.00
N GLY A 289 -10.56 -14.84 -2.19
CA GLY A 289 -9.51 -15.64 -1.55
C GLY A 289 -8.69 -16.46 -2.56
N GLN A 290 -9.33 -16.94 -3.63
CA GLN A 290 -8.75 -17.82 -4.63
C GLN A 290 -8.21 -19.13 -4.02
N GLY A 291 -7.01 -19.58 -4.39
CA GLY A 291 -6.34 -20.65 -3.66
C GLY A 291 -7.02 -22.02 -3.61
N GLY A 292 -6.48 -22.84 -2.71
CA GLY A 292 -6.96 -24.17 -2.34
C GLY A 292 -6.90 -24.39 -0.82
N SER A 293 -6.61 -23.32 -0.08
CA SER A 293 -6.23 -23.33 1.33
C SER A 293 -7.47 -23.04 2.18
N VAL A 294 -7.28 -22.42 3.34
CA VAL A 294 -8.38 -21.97 4.20
C VAL A 294 -8.21 -20.48 4.34
N ASP A 295 -9.11 -19.74 3.69
CA ASP A 295 -9.12 -18.29 3.76
C ASP A 295 -10.15 -17.83 4.81
N THR A 296 -9.88 -16.67 5.42
CA THR A 296 -10.82 -15.98 6.32
C THR A 296 -11.28 -14.70 5.67
N LEU A 297 -12.60 -14.57 5.47
CA LEU A 297 -13.23 -13.43 4.81
C LEU A 297 -14.16 -12.70 5.78
N SER A 298 -14.04 -11.38 5.84
CA SER A 298 -14.98 -10.46 6.50
C SER A 298 -15.33 -9.35 5.53
N GLY A 299 -16.60 -9.23 5.17
CA GLY A 299 -17.09 -8.14 4.33
C GLY A 299 -17.18 -6.84 5.11
N GLY A 300 -17.72 -6.91 6.33
CA GLY A 300 -18.00 -5.72 7.14
C GLY A 300 -19.36 -5.13 6.80
N ALA A 301 -19.43 -3.80 6.71
CA ALA A 301 -20.69 -3.07 6.53
C ALA A 301 -20.91 -2.67 5.07
N GLY A 302 -21.94 -3.25 4.44
CA GLY A 302 -22.36 -2.93 3.08
C GLY A 302 -22.88 -4.19 2.40
N ASP A 303 -23.16 -4.13 1.11
CA ASP A 303 -23.61 -5.30 0.35
C ASP A 303 -22.41 -5.91 -0.39
N ASP A 304 -21.74 -6.88 0.25
CA ASP A 304 -20.45 -7.38 -0.21
C ASP A 304 -20.54 -8.61 -1.14
N ILE A 305 -19.44 -8.93 -1.81
CA ILE A 305 -19.24 -10.20 -2.52
C ILE A 305 -18.03 -10.91 -1.92
N LEU A 306 -18.26 -12.02 -1.23
CA LEU A 306 -17.24 -12.84 -0.62
C LEU A 306 -17.11 -14.15 -1.41
N ASP A 307 -15.99 -14.28 -2.12
CA ASP A 307 -15.62 -15.47 -2.89
C ASP A 307 -14.45 -16.17 -2.20
N GLY A 308 -14.72 -17.24 -1.46
CA GLY A 308 -13.69 -18.06 -0.80
C GLY A 308 -12.88 -18.89 -1.79
N GLY A 309 -13.34 -19.05 -3.04
CA GLY A 309 -12.61 -19.79 -4.05
C GLY A 309 -12.70 -21.31 -3.86
N SER A 310 -11.55 -21.99 -3.85
CA SER A 310 -11.50 -23.42 -3.57
C SER A 310 -10.86 -23.62 -2.21
N GLY A 311 -11.41 -24.49 -1.39
CA GLY A 311 -10.83 -24.64 -0.06
C GLY A 311 -11.83 -25.12 0.94
N THR A 312 -11.61 -24.73 2.18
CA THR A 312 -12.62 -24.81 3.23
C THR A 312 -12.60 -23.46 3.92
N ASP A 313 -13.35 -22.54 3.38
CA ASP A 313 -13.17 -21.12 3.64
C ASP A 313 -14.12 -20.64 4.73
N LEU A 314 -13.64 -19.69 5.53
CA LEU A 314 -14.30 -19.20 6.73
C LEU A 314 -14.80 -17.78 6.51
N LEU A 315 -16.11 -17.61 6.57
CA LEU A 315 -16.74 -16.30 6.81
C LEU A 315 -16.64 -15.96 8.30
N ALA A 316 -16.15 -14.78 8.65
CA ALA A 316 -16.07 -14.33 10.04
C ALA A 316 -16.60 -12.91 10.19
N GLU A 317 -17.68 -12.74 10.96
CA GLU A 317 -18.30 -11.43 11.20
C GLU A 317 -18.59 -11.18 12.68
N VAL A 318 -18.53 -9.90 13.06
CA VAL A 318 -18.80 -9.44 14.43
C VAL A 318 -19.68 -8.20 14.36
N GLY A 319 -20.83 -8.21 15.02
CA GLY A 319 -21.73 -7.08 15.00
C GLY A 319 -22.86 -7.18 16.03
N ASP A 320 -23.26 -6.03 16.57
CA ASP A 320 -24.42 -5.92 17.46
C ASP A 320 -25.73 -5.87 16.64
N VAL A 321 -25.95 -6.91 15.83
CA VAL A 321 -27.04 -7.02 14.86
C VAL A 321 -27.61 -8.44 14.81
N ASP A 322 -28.83 -8.55 14.27
CA ASP A 322 -29.37 -9.85 13.91
C ASP A 322 -28.66 -10.37 12.65
N PHE A 323 -28.11 -11.58 12.71
CA PHE A 323 -27.49 -12.24 11.56
C PHE A 323 -28.40 -13.30 10.96
N GLY A 324 -28.41 -13.37 9.62
CA GLY A 324 -29.08 -14.42 8.86
C GLY A 324 -28.12 -15.01 7.84
N LEU A 325 -27.88 -16.33 7.91
CA LEU A 325 -26.92 -17.01 7.04
C LEU A 325 -27.58 -18.14 6.25
N SER A 326 -27.24 -18.20 4.96
CA SER A 326 -27.54 -19.30 4.05
C SER A 326 -26.32 -19.60 3.19
N ASP A 327 -26.35 -20.70 2.43
CA ASP A 327 -25.25 -21.09 1.51
C ASP A 327 -24.87 -20.02 0.46
N SER A 328 -25.69 -19.00 0.22
CA SER A 328 -25.43 -17.98 -0.79
C SER A 328 -25.46 -16.54 -0.27
N GLN A 329 -25.78 -16.35 1.01
CA GLN A 329 -26.08 -15.01 1.52
C GLN A 329 -25.86 -14.88 3.02
N LEU A 330 -25.23 -13.79 3.44
CA LEU A 330 -25.24 -13.27 4.81
C LEU A 330 -26.10 -12.00 4.87
N THR A 331 -26.82 -11.79 5.96
CA THR A 331 -27.48 -10.53 6.28
C THR A 331 -27.13 -10.07 7.68
N GLY A 332 -27.05 -8.76 7.92
CA GLY A 332 -26.91 -8.17 9.25
C GLY A 332 -26.23 -6.82 9.20
N LEU A 333 -24.96 -6.81 8.76
CA LEU A 333 -24.17 -5.60 8.50
C LEU A 333 -24.41 -5.03 7.09
N GLY A 334 -24.87 -5.89 6.18
CA GLY A 334 -25.63 -5.53 4.99
C GLY A 334 -26.21 -6.79 4.37
N THR A 335 -26.11 -6.95 3.05
CA THR A 335 -26.70 -8.05 2.29
C THR A 335 -25.67 -8.70 1.36
N ASP A 336 -24.86 -9.59 1.91
CA ASP A 336 -23.67 -10.10 1.25
C ASP A 336 -23.98 -11.32 0.38
N THR A 337 -23.28 -11.42 -0.74
CA THR A 337 -23.30 -12.62 -1.60
C THR A 337 -22.13 -13.52 -1.26
N LEU A 338 -22.43 -14.78 -0.96
CA LEU A 338 -21.41 -15.79 -0.62
C LEU A 338 -21.19 -16.75 -1.80
N ILE A 339 -19.92 -17.00 -2.10
CA ILE A 339 -19.47 -17.94 -3.14
C ILE A 339 -18.34 -18.77 -2.52
N GLY A 340 -18.47 -20.11 -2.51
CA GLY A 340 -17.40 -21.00 -2.04
C GLY A 340 -17.00 -20.75 -0.58
N VAL A 341 -17.98 -20.65 0.33
CA VAL A 341 -17.74 -20.52 1.77
C VAL A 341 -18.31 -21.76 2.46
N GLU A 342 -17.46 -22.49 3.19
CA GLU A 342 -17.83 -23.76 3.82
C GLU A 342 -18.03 -23.65 5.33
N GLN A 343 -17.52 -22.60 5.98
CA GLN A 343 -17.63 -22.40 7.43
C GLN A 343 -18.01 -20.95 7.76
N ALA A 344 -18.66 -20.75 8.91
CA ALA A 344 -18.95 -19.42 9.40
C ALA A 344 -18.71 -19.26 10.90
N ARG A 345 -18.19 -18.09 11.30
CA ARG A 345 -18.14 -17.61 12.68
C ARG A 345 -18.87 -16.28 12.78
N LEU A 346 -19.94 -16.23 13.55
CA LEU A 346 -20.74 -15.02 13.73
C LEU A 346 -20.82 -14.67 15.22
N VAL A 347 -20.48 -13.44 15.56
CA VAL A 347 -20.45 -12.95 16.95
C VAL A 347 -21.37 -11.75 17.09
N GLY A 348 -22.36 -11.88 17.98
CA GLY A 348 -23.26 -10.80 18.39
C GLY A 348 -22.61 -9.79 19.34
N GLY A 349 -23.40 -8.82 19.76
CA GLY A 349 -23.01 -7.69 20.58
C GLY A 349 -23.61 -7.72 21.99
N PRO A 350 -23.70 -6.57 22.67
CA PRO A 350 -24.24 -6.46 24.02
C PRO A 350 -25.77 -6.33 24.10
N ILE A 351 -26.50 -6.35 22.99
CA ILE A 351 -27.97 -6.39 22.98
C ILE A 351 -28.46 -7.76 22.54
N ALA A 352 -29.72 -8.06 22.82
CA ALA A 352 -30.38 -9.26 22.32
C ALA A 352 -30.28 -9.37 20.78
N ASN A 353 -29.57 -10.38 20.30
CA ASN A 353 -29.39 -10.68 18.89
C ASN A 353 -30.09 -11.98 18.51
N ARG A 354 -30.62 -12.03 17.29
CA ARG A 354 -31.05 -13.25 16.64
C ARG A 354 -30.04 -13.64 15.57
N ILE A 355 -29.36 -14.77 15.76
CA ILE A 355 -28.43 -15.36 14.78
C ILE A 355 -29.07 -16.64 14.23
N GLU A 356 -29.48 -16.60 12.97
CA GLU A 356 -30.19 -17.68 12.26
C GLU A 356 -29.32 -18.25 11.15
N THR A 357 -28.83 -19.48 11.31
CA THR A 357 -27.97 -20.15 10.32
C THR A 357 -28.54 -21.50 9.87
N SER A 358 -29.81 -21.80 10.15
CA SER A 358 -30.41 -23.09 9.78
C SER A 358 -30.49 -23.37 8.27
N ALA A 359 -30.29 -22.33 7.44
CA ALA A 359 -30.22 -22.42 5.99
C ALA A 359 -28.78 -22.57 5.44
N PHE A 360 -27.76 -22.58 6.31
CA PHE A 360 -26.38 -22.84 5.95
C PHE A 360 -26.05 -24.32 6.14
N SER A 361 -25.36 -24.90 5.17
CA SER A 361 -25.06 -26.34 5.14
C SER A 361 -23.75 -26.71 5.83
N GLY A 362 -22.86 -25.74 6.04
CA GLY A 362 -21.57 -25.90 6.71
C GLY A 362 -21.64 -25.74 8.22
N PRO A 363 -20.56 -26.12 8.95
CA PRO A 363 -20.48 -25.92 10.39
C PRO A 363 -20.39 -24.43 10.74
N VAL A 364 -21.05 -24.05 11.83
CA VAL A 364 -20.99 -22.69 12.36
C VAL A 364 -20.43 -22.61 13.78
N THR A 365 -19.77 -21.50 14.08
CA THR A 365 -19.50 -21.05 15.45
C THR A 365 -20.28 -19.77 15.71
N LEU A 366 -21.26 -19.83 16.61
CA LEU A 366 -22.10 -18.69 16.96
C LEU A 366 -21.82 -18.27 18.41
N GLU A 367 -21.62 -16.97 18.62
CA GLU A 367 -21.51 -16.38 19.96
C GLU A 367 -22.55 -15.26 20.06
N GLY A 368 -23.51 -15.34 20.98
CA GLY A 368 -24.57 -14.35 21.15
C GLY A 368 -24.07 -13.02 21.69
N GLY A 369 -23.15 -13.09 22.67
CA GLY A 369 -22.60 -11.90 23.29
C GLY A 369 -23.28 -11.69 24.64
N ALA A 370 -23.79 -10.49 24.91
CA ALA A 370 -24.60 -10.25 26.10
C ALA A 370 -26.01 -9.80 25.69
N GLY A 371 -26.99 -10.02 26.55
CA GLY A 371 -28.39 -9.81 26.19
C GLY A 371 -29.10 -11.15 26.02
N ASP A 372 -30.41 -11.10 25.84
CA ASP A 372 -31.23 -12.33 25.73
C ASP A 372 -31.23 -12.80 24.27
N ASP A 373 -30.27 -13.64 23.90
CA ASP A 373 -29.99 -13.98 22.51
C ASP A 373 -30.83 -15.15 21.99
N THR A 374 -30.93 -15.25 20.67
CA THR A 374 -31.52 -16.41 19.99
C THR A 374 -30.55 -16.94 18.93
N LEU A 375 -29.94 -18.08 19.21
CA LEU A 375 -28.98 -18.74 18.33
C LEU A 375 -29.59 -20.01 17.74
N LEU A 376 -29.64 -20.08 16.41
CA LEU A 376 -30.29 -21.16 15.66
C LEU A 376 -29.31 -21.77 14.65
N GLY A 377 -28.78 -22.94 14.98
CA GLY A 377 -27.81 -23.70 14.18
C GLY A 377 -28.42 -24.48 13.01
N GLY A 378 -27.54 -25.13 12.24
CA GLY A 378 -27.83 -25.86 11.02
C GLY A 378 -27.78 -27.38 11.18
N ALA A 379 -27.45 -28.07 10.09
CA ALA A 379 -27.42 -29.54 10.04
C ALA A 379 -26.00 -30.13 10.20
N ALA A 380 -25.00 -29.28 10.36
CA ALA A 380 -23.59 -29.63 10.52
C ALA A 380 -23.23 -29.79 12.01
N ASP A 381 -21.97 -30.11 12.30
CA ASP A 381 -21.50 -30.14 13.69
C ASP A 381 -21.17 -28.70 14.13
N ASP A 382 -22.08 -28.08 14.88
CA ASP A 382 -22.05 -26.66 15.23
C ASP A 382 -21.56 -26.39 16.67
N SER A 383 -21.10 -25.17 16.91
CA SER A 383 -20.73 -24.66 18.25
C SER A 383 -21.45 -23.36 18.55
N LEU A 384 -22.40 -23.39 19.49
CA LEU A 384 -23.25 -22.25 19.85
C LEU A 384 -23.05 -21.86 21.31
N ARG A 385 -22.85 -20.57 21.58
CA ARG A 385 -22.69 -20.01 22.92
C ARG A 385 -23.57 -18.78 23.08
N GLY A 386 -24.56 -18.82 23.98
CA GLY A 386 -25.43 -17.70 24.31
C GLY A 386 -24.62 -16.54 24.90
N GLY A 387 -24.15 -16.70 26.14
CA GLY A 387 -23.32 -15.70 26.82
C GLY A 387 -24.02 -15.20 28.09
N PRO A 388 -23.82 -13.95 28.53
CA PRO A 388 -24.62 -13.41 29.62
C PRO A 388 -26.01 -12.93 29.16
N GLY A 389 -27.07 -13.52 29.68
CA GLY A 389 -28.46 -13.19 29.35
C GLY A 389 -29.37 -14.41 29.50
N ASP A 390 -30.68 -14.23 29.39
CA ASP A 390 -31.61 -15.38 29.34
C ASP A 390 -31.71 -15.85 27.87
N ASP A 391 -30.89 -16.81 27.46
CA ASP A 391 -30.69 -17.15 26.05
C ASP A 391 -31.57 -18.30 25.54
N LEU A 392 -31.86 -18.27 24.23
CA LEU A 392 -32.43 -19.39 23.48
C LEU A 392 -31.37 -19.94 22.51
N VAL A 393 -30.86 -21.14 22.80
CA VAL A 393 -29.88 -21.81 21.96
C VAL A 393 -30.47 -23.10 21.42
N ALA A 394 -30.62 -23.22 20.11
CA ALA A 394 -31.11 -24.43 19.47
C ALA A 394 -30.31 -24.75 18.21
N ASP A 395 -30.06 -26.03 17.98
CA ASP A 395 -29.37 -26.54 16.79
C ASP A 395 -30.32 -27.38 15.90
N GLY A 396 -29.79 -27.85 14.78
CA GLY A 396 -30.41 -28.86 13.94
C GLY A 396 -29.79 -30.24 14.14
N SER A 397 -29.62 -31.01 13.06
CA SER A 397 -28.90 -32.28 13.21
C SER A 397 -27.41 -32.03 13.35
N GLY A 398 -26.66 -32.92 13.96
CA GLY A 398 -25.21 -32.74 14.06
C GLY A 398 -24.63 -33.51 15.22
N ASN A 399 -23.39 -33.23 15.60
CA ASN A 399 -22.89 -33.49 16.94
C ASN A 399 -22.47 -32.14 17.51
N ASP A 400 -23.42 -31.49 18.16
CA ASP A 400 -23.32 -30.07 18.41
C ASP A 400 -22.78 -29.78 19.81
N THR A 401 -22.26 -28.57 20.02
CA THR A 401 -21.88 -28.07 21.34
C THR A 401 -22.63 -26.78 21.65
N LEU A 402 -23.51 -26.84 22.64
CA LEU A 402 -24.38 -25.73 23.06
C LEU A 402 -24.03 -25.30 24.48
N ALA A 403 -23.80 -24.00 24.68
CA ALA A 403 -23.58 -23.39 25.98
C ALA A 403 -24.52 -22.20 26.20
N GLY A 404 -25.22 -22.18 27.34
CA GLY A 404 -26.02 -21.03 27.79
C GLY A 404 -25.19 -19.96 28.49
N ASP A 405 -24.13 -20.37 29.21
CA ASP A 405 -23.31 -19.51 30.07
C ASP A 405 -24.06 -18.91 31.26
N ALA A 406 -24.50 -17.64 31.25
CA ALA A 406 -25.00 -16.98 32.46
C ALA A 406 -26.38 -16.36 32.29
N GLY A 407 -27.40 -17.03 32.82
CA GLY A 407 -28.78 -16.56 32.87
C GLY A 407 -29.72 -17.74 33.01
N ASN A 408 -31.00 -17.58 32.69
CA ASN A 408 -31.94 -18.71 32.67
C ASN A 408 -32.14 -19.15 31.22
N ASP A 409 -31.30 -20.09 30.80
CA ASP A 409 -31.17 -20.40 29.38
C ASP A 409 -32.10 -21.52 28.93
N SER A 410 -32.41 -21.56 27.64
CA SER A 410 -33.18 -22.63 27.00
C SER A 410 -32.35 -23.27 25.89
N LEU A 411 -31.79 -24.44 26.17
CA LEU A 411 -30.94 -25.22 25.25
C LEU A 411 -31.73 -26.39 24.65
N PHE A 412 -31.77 -26.45 23.33
CA PHE A 412 -32.41 -27.51 22.57
C PHE A 412 -31.42 -28.17 21.61
N GLY A 413 -30.83 -29.27 22.06
CA GLY A 413 -30.11 -30.21 21.22
C GLY A 413 -31.10 -31.07 20.45
N SER A 414 -31.04 -30.99 19.14
CA SER A 414 -31.87 -31.72 18.20
C SER A 414 -31.31 -33.14 18.05
N SER A 415 -31.17 -33.66 16.82
CA SER A 415 -30.75 -35.05 16.61
C SER A 415 -29.24 -35.14 16.48
N GLY A 416 -28.59 -35.91 17.34
CA GLY A 416 -27.14 -35.88 17.34
C GLY A 416 -26.52 -36.50 18.57
N ARG A 417 -25.18 -36.46 18.63
CA ARG A 417 -24.49 -36.58 19.92
C ARG A 417 -24.03 -35.21 20.37
N ASP A 418 -24.91 -34.58 21.12
CA ASP A 418 -24.74 -33.17 21.48
C ASP A 418 -24.16 -33.04 22.90
N LEU A 419 -23.43 -31.95 23.11
CA LEU A 419 -22.95 -31.50 24.40
C LEU A 419 -23.68 -30.22 24.78
N LEU A 420 -24.56 -30.30 25.78
CA LEU A 420 -25.34 -29.15 26.26
C LEU A 420 -24.87 -28.77 27.67
N ASP A 421 -24.45 -27.52 27.85
CA ASP A 421 -24.09 -26.93 29.14
C ASP A 421 -24.93 -25.67 29.40
N GLY A 422 -25.87 -25.76 30.34
CA GLY A 422 -26.70 -24.60 30.73
C GLY A 422 -25.94 -23.53 31.51
N GLY A 423 -24.75 -23.82 32.05
CA GLY A 423 -23.99 -22.84 32.81
C GLY A 423 -24.61 -22.48 34.16
N THR A 424 -24.76 -21.18 34.45
CA THR A 424 -25.28 -20.67 35.72
C THR A 424 -26.67 -20.09 35.59
N GLY A 425 -27.62 -20.60 36.37
CA GLY A 425 -28.95 -20.03 36.51
C GLY A 425 -30.00 -21.13 36.62
N ASN A 426 -31.21 -20.87 36.13
CA ASN A 426 -32.26 -21.90 36.07
C ASN A 426 -32.55 -22.29 34.63
N ASP A 427 -31.82 -23.27 34.15
CA ASP A 427 -31.77 -23.59 32.72
C ASP A 427 -32.77 -24.68 32.36
N TYR A 428 -33.31 -24.59 31.16
CA TYR A 428 -34.06 -25.63 30.49
C TYR A 428 -33.17 -26.29 29.44
N VAL A 429 -32.81 -27.56 29.65
CA VAL A 429 -31.96 -28.32 28.73
C VAL A 429 -32.72 -29.53 28.21
N ALA A 430 -32.89 -29.61 26.89
CA ALA A 430 -33.54 -30.73 26.21
C ALA A 430 -32.67 -31.22 25.04
N GLY A 431 -32.46 -32.55 24.96
CA GLY A 431 -31.74 -33.20 23.86
C GLY A 431 -32.59 -34.30 23.19
N GLN A 432 -32.36 -34.60 21.92
CA GLN A 432 -32.90 -35.81 21.26
C GLN A 432 -31.78 -36.76 20.82
N GLY A 433 -31.39 -37.65 21.75
CA GLY A 433 -30.15 -38.42 21.63
C GLY A 433 -30.15 -39.69 20.79
#